data_AF-A0A357KU77-F1
#
_entry.id   AF-A0A357KU77-F1
#
_cell.length_a   1.000
_cell.length_b   1.000
_cell.length_c   1.000
_cell.angle_alpha   90.00
_cell.angle_beta   90.00
_cell.angle_gamma   90.00
#
_symmetry.space_group_name_H-M   'P 1'
#
loop_
_entity.id
_entity.type
_entity.pdbx_description
1 polymer ?
#
loop_
_entity_poly.entity_id
_entity_poly.type
_entity_poly.pdbx_seq_one_letter_code
_entity_poly.pdbx_strand_id
1 'polypeptide(L)' 'MPEAAIRIMCPNLRCRAVLAVPTEARGRLVRCRNCGMNIKIPQKKTDAPVAQPEPPAKGAEKKGAPDEQKAA' A
#
# COMPACT_ATOMS: atom_id res chain seq x y z
N MET A 1 -31.09 -5.00 -7.95
CA MET A 1 -30.22 -3.85 -7.63
C MET A 1 -28.80 -4.22 -8.06
N PRO A 2 -28.16 -3.54 -9.02
CA PRO A 2 -26.81 -3.91 -9.42
C PRO A 2 -25.84 -3.41 -8.34
N GLU A 3 -25.61 -4.27 -7.35
CA GLU A 3 -24.54 -4.13 -6.38
C GLU A 3 -23.23 -3.92 -7.13
N ALA A 4 -22.46 -2.88 -6.75
CA ALA A 4 -21.32 -2.43 -7.54
C ALA A 4 -20.29 -3.56 -7.72
N ALA A 5 -20.19 -4.08 -8.95
CA ALA A 5 -19.26 -5.16 -9.29
C ALA A 5 -18.00 -4.58 -9.94
N ILE A 6 -16.84 -5.03 -9.47
CA ILE A 6 -15.53 -4.68 -10.02
C ILE A 6 -15.07 -5.83 -10.92
N ARG A 7 -14.55 -5.50 -12.09
CA ARG A 7 -13.95 -6.48 -12.99
C ARG A 7 -12.47 -6.65 -12.65
N ILE A 8 -12.06 -7.86 -12.32
CA ILE A 8 -10.66 -8.21 -12.08
C ILE A 8 -10.24 -9.41 -12.92
N MET A 9 -8.96 -9.51 -13.28
CA MET A 9 -8.44 -10.67 -13.99
C MET A 9 -7.94 -11.72 -12.99
N CYS A 10 -8.28 -12.99 -13.24
CA CYS A 10 -7.75 -14.11 -12.47
C CYS A 10 -6.22 -14.19 -12.65
N PRO A 11 -5.42 -14.23 -11.56
CA PRO A 11 -3.96 -14.27 -11.64
C PRO A 11 -3.40 -15.60 -12.17
N ASN A 12 -4.24 -16.65 -12.23
CA ASN A 12 -3.85 -17.90 -12.85
C ASN A 12 -3.68 -17.73 -14.36
N LEU A 13 -2.44 -17.86 -14.84
CA LEU A 13 -2.03 -17.73 -16.24
C LEU A 13 -2.68 -18.74 -17.19
N ARG A 14 -3.23 -19.85 -16.71
CA ARG A 14 -4.04 -20.78 -17.52
C ARG A 14 -5.49 -20.34 -17.64
N CYS A 15 -6.01 -19.63 -16.65
CA CYS A 15 -7.42 -19.24 -16.57
C CYS A 15 -7.66 -17.86 -17.19
N ARG A 16 -6.92 -16.82 -16.74
CA ARG A 16 -7.03 -15.40 -17.15
C ARG A 16 -8.48 -14.86 -17.28
N ALA A 17 -9.46 -15.54 -16.69
CA ALA A 17 -10.86 -15.15 -16.79
C ALA A 17 -11.08 -13.82 -16.10
N VAL A 18 -11.95 -12.98 -16.69
CA VAL A 18 -12.40 -11.74 -16.07
C VAL A 18 -13.54 -12.05 -15.13
N LEU A 19 -13.33 -11.82 -13.83
CA LEU A 19 -14.31 -12.05 -12.78
C LEU A 19 -14.97 -10.73 -12.40
N ALA A 20 -16.30 -10.75 -12.30
CA ALA A 20 -17.06 -9.69 -11.64
C ALA A 20 -17.12 -10.02 -10.15
N VAL A 21 -16.35 -9.30 -9.35
CA VAL A 21 -16.33 -9.46 -7.89
C VAL A 21 -17.08 -8.30 -7.23
N PRO A 22 -17.89 -8.53 -6.20
CA PRO A 22 -18.59 -7.45 -5.50
C PRO A 22 -17.59 -6.55 -4.77
N THR A 23 -17.94 -5.28 -4.59
CA THR A 23 -17.11 -4.32 -3.84
C THR A 23 -16.81 -4.75 -2.41
N GLU A 24 -17.72 -5.49 -1.79
CA GLU A 24 -17.60 -6.02 -0.43
C GLU A 24 -16.49 -7.06 -0.28
N ALA A 25 -16.14 -7.75 -1.38
CA ALA A 25 -15.10 -8.76 -1.39
C ALA A 25 -13.67 -8.19 -1.47
N ARG A 26 -13.52 -6.86 -1.53
CA ARG A 26 -12.19 -6.22 -1.53
C ARG A 26 -11.40 -6.54 -0.27
N GLY A 27 -10.14 -6.96 -0.44
CA GLY A 27 -9.25 -7.37 0.65
C GLY A 27 -9.50 -8.77 1.18
N ARG A 28 -10.54 -9.48 0.71
CA ARG A 28 -10.82 -10.86 1.06
C ARG A 28 -10.22 -11.83 0.04
N LEU A 29 -10.10 -13.09 0.46
CA LEU A 29 -9.84 -14.22 -0.43
C LEU A 29 -11.17 -14.69 -1.01
N VAL A 30 -11.28 -14.67 -2.34
CA VAL A 30 -12.46 -15.18 -3.06
C VAL A 30 -12.08 -16.32 -3.97
N ARG A 31 -13.02 -17.23 -4.22
CA ARG A 31 -12.81 -18.36 -5.12
C ARG A 31 -13.14 -17.96 -6.57
N CYS A 32 -12.22 -18.22 -7.49
CA CYS A 32 -12.45 -18.03 -8.92
C CYS A 32 -13.56 -18.98 -9.41
N ARG A 33 -14.59 -18.44 -10.07
CA ARG A 33 -15.67 -19.27 -10.63
C ARG A 33 -15.19 -20.19 -11.76
N ASN A 34 -14.12 -19.82 -12.47
CA ASN A 34 -13.68 -20.51 -13.67
C ASN A 34 -12.60 -21.58 -13.41
N CYS A 35 -11.68 -21.35 -12.45
CA CYS A 35 -10.62 -22.31 -12.11
C CYS A 35 -10.63 -22.80 -10.66
N GLY A 36 -11.51 -22.28 -9.80
CA GLY A 36 -11.62 -22.70 -8.40
C GLY A 36 -10.48 -22.24 -7.47
N MET A 37 -9.48 -21.50 -7.98
CA MET A 37 -8.37 -20.98 -7.19
C MET A 37 -8.80 -19.86 -6.24
N ASN A 38 -8.23 -19.82 -5.04
CA ASN A 38 -8.41 -18.72 -4.10
C ASN A 38 -7.55 -17.51 -4.50
N ILE A 39 -8.19 -16.37 -4.75
CA ILE A 39 -7.58 -15.13 -5.22
C ILE A 39 -7.77 -14.06 -4.16
N LYS A 40 -6.69 -13.37 -3.78
CA LYS A 40 -6.76 -12.20 -2.91
C LYS A 40 -7.16 -10.98 -3.73
N ILE A 41 -8.32 -10.39 -3.42
CA ILE A 41 -8.79 -9.19 -4.12
C ILE A 41 -8.05 -7.97 -3.57
N PRO A 42 -7.35 -7.18 -4.41
CA PRO A 42 -6.65 -5.99 -3.94
C PRO A 42 -7.64 -4.97 -3.36
N GLN A 43 -7.27 -4.38 -2.22
CA GLN A 43 -8.01 -3.26 -1.64
C GLN A 43 -7.88 -2.05 -2.57
N LYS A 44 -8.92 -1.22 -2.63
CA LYS A 44 -8.82 0.07 -3.32
C LYS A 44 -7.75 0.85 -2.56
N LYS A 45 -6.61 1.14 -3.18
CA LYS A 45 -5.74 2.21 -2.67
C LYS A 45 -6.60 3.47 -2.75
N THR A 46 -7.15 3.91 -1.63
CA THR A 46 -7.52 5.30 -1.49
C THR A 46 -6.21 6.03 -1.66
N ASP A 47 -6.02 6.66 -2.80
CA ASP A 47 -5.00 7.69 -2.98
C ASP A 47 -5.38 8.80 -2.00
N ALA A 48 -4.94 8.65 -0.76
CA ALA A 48 -4.80 9.80 0.11
C ALA A 48 -3.59 10.53 -0.46
N PRO A 49 -3.73 11.78 -0.93
CA PRO A 49 -2.56 12.56 -1.28
C PRO A 49 -1.68 12.57 -0.03
N VAL A 50 -0.49 11.98 -0.17
CA VAL A 50 0.54 12.08 0.85
C VAL A 50 0.90 13.56 0.90
N ALA A 51 0.22 14.30 1.78
CA ALA A 51 0.67 15.60 2.22
C ALA A 51 2.04 15.36 2.85
N GLN A 52 3.07 15.66 2.08
CA GLN A 52 4.45 15.71 2.55
C GLN A 52 4.46 16.65 3.76
N PRO A 53 4.90 16.22 4.96
CA PRO A 53 5.13 17.16 6.03
C PRO A 53 6.33 18.03 5.62
N GLU A 54 6.10 19.33 5.41
CA GLU A 54 7.16 20.34 5.37
C GLU A 54 8.04 20.18 6.62
N PRO A 55 9.38 20.08 6.49
CA PRO A 55 10.27 20.12 7.63
C PRO A 55 10.23 21.53 8.25
N PRO A 56 9.96 21.69 9.56
CA PRO A 56 9.93 23.02 10.17
C PRO A 56 11.35 23.58 10.26
N ALA A 57 11.56 24.74 9.64
CA ALA A 57 12.69 25.61 9.92
C ALA A 57 12.56 26.18 11.35
N LYS A 58 13.53 25.86 12.22
CA LYS A 58 14.05 26.74 13.29
C LYS A 58 15.29 26.09 13.90
N GLY A 59 16.44 26.76 13.73
CA GLY A 59 17.73 26.31 14.22
C GLY A 59 17.93 26.49 15.73
N ALA A 60 19.02 25.91 16.23
CA ALA A 60 19.79 26.42 17.36
C ALA A 60 21.10 25.63 17.46
N GLU A 61 22.19 26.31 17.12
CA GLU A 61 23.56 25.92 17.39
C GLU A 61 23.78 25.60 18.88
N LYS A 62 24.57 24.56 19.18
CA LYS A 62 25.37 24.50 20.40
C LYS A 62 26.83 24.26 20.05
N LYS A 63 27.58 25.34 20.20
CA LYS A 63 29.03 25.42 20.38
C LYS A 63 29.47 24.46 21.50
N GLY A 64 30.60 23.78 21.31
CA GLY A 64 31.26 23.02 22.36
C GLY A 64 32.33 22.08 21.84
N ALA A 65 33.50 22.62 21.51
CA ALA A 65 34.75 21.87 21.60
C ALA A 65 35.68 22.66 22.54
N PRO A 66 35.71 22.31 23.84
CA PRO A 66 36.78 22.74 24.72
C PRO A 66 38.10 22.03 24.40
N ASP A 67 39.14 22.81 24.69
CA ASP A 67 40.57 22.58 24.78
C ASP A 67 40.98 21.35 25.61
N GLU A 68 42.28 21.02 25.57
CA GLU A 68 43.03 19.97 26.30
C GLU A 68 43.05 18.55 25.68
N GLN A 69 44.19 17.84 25.52
CA GLN A 69 45.30 17.68 26.46
C GLN A 69 46.60 17.18 25.78
N LYS A 70 47.71 17.74 26.28
CA LYS A 70 49.12 17.35 26.24
C LYS A 70 49.38 15.98 26.90
N ALA A 71 50.23 15.12 26.30
CA ALA A 71 51.29 14.31 26.96
C ALA A 71 51.80 13.15 26.07
N ALA A 72 53.10 13.13 25.77
CA ALA A 72 54.05 12.01 25.84
C ALA A 72 55.25 12.24 24.90
#